data_AF-A0A970TNV1-F1
#
_entry.id   AF-A0A970TNV1-F1
#
_cell.length_a   1.000
_cell.length_b   1.000
_cell.length_c   1.000
_cell.angle_alpha   90.00
_cell.angle_beta   90.00
_cell.angle_gamma   90.00
#
_symmetry.space_group_name_H-M   'P 1'
#
loop_
_entity.id
_entity.type
_entity.pdbx_description
1 polymer ?
#
loop_
_entity_poly.entity_id
_entity_poly.type
_entity_poly.pdbx_seq_one_letter_code
_entity_poly.pdbx_strand_id
1 'polypeptide(L)'
;PSEKQVEAIETAAQKVLDARAEYPNSSLADLYDPLTMPPNLVKAHNDLDRAVDLSYRPQPFPSESKRMEFLFDLYEQYLSVLFAKKKKR
;
A
#
# COMPACT_ATOMS: atom_id res chain seq x y z
N PRO A 1 9.50 4.16 7.75
CA PRO A 1 10.16 3.91 6.45
C PRO A 1 11.49 4.68 6.42
N SER A 2 12.52 4.15 5.76
CA SER A 2 13.75 4.88 5.44
C SER A 2 13.51 5.88 4.31
N GLU A 3 14.40 6.86 4.12
CA GLU A 3 14.31 7.83 3.01
C GLU A 3 14.20 7.12 1.65
N LYS A 4 15.00 6.07 1.43
CA LYS A 4 14.95 5.25 0.21
C LYS A 4 13.59 4.56 0.01
N GLN A 5 12.94 4.12 1.08
CA GLN A 5 11.60 3.54 1.01
C GLN A 5 10.56 4.60 0.68
N VAL A 6 10.68 5.81 1.25
CA VAL A 6 9.80 6.93 0.95
C VAL A 6 9.90 7.30 -0.53
N GLU A 7 11.11 7.51 -1.05
CA GLU A 7 11.35 7.83 -2.46
C GLU A 7 10.79 6.76 -3.42
N ALA A 8 10.96 5.48 -3.07
CA ALA A 8 10.42 4.37 -3.85
C ALA A 8 8.88 4.39 -3.90
N ILE A 9 8.22 4.69 -2.77
CA ILE A 9 6.76 4.82 -2.69
C ILE A 9 6.29 6.02 -3.50
N GLU A 10 6.94 7.19 -3.36
CA GLU A 10 6.60 8.41 -4.10
C GLU A 10 6.72 8.19 -5.62
N THR A 11 7.81 7.56 -6.07
CA THR A 11 8.02 7.22 -7.47
C THR A 11 6.93 6.29 -8.00
N ALA A 12 6.54 5.27 -7.23
CA ALA A 12 5.48 4.35 -7.63
C ALA A 12 4.10 5.02 -7.61
N ALA A 13 3.82 5.90 -6.65
CA ALA A 13 2.59 6.68 -6.56
C ALA A 13 2.45 7.62 -7.77
N GLN A 14 3.54 8.26 -8.21
CA GLN A 14 3.52 9.10 -9.40
C GLN A 14 3.13 8.29 -10.65
N LYS A 15 3.63 7.05 -10.80
CA LYS A 15 3.24 6.17 -11.91
C LYS A 15 1.74 5.83 -11.91
N VAL A 16 1.11 5.73 -10.74
CA VAL A 16 -0.35 5.56 -10.64
C VAL A 16 -1.07 6.80 -11.15
N LEU A 17 -0.57 8.00 -10.85
CA LEU A 17 -1.12 9.25 -11.38
C LEU A 17 -0.94 9.36 -12.90
N ASP A 18 0.25 9.04 -13.40
CA ASP A 18 0.56 9.04 -14.84
C ASP A 18 -0.35 8.07 -15.59
N ALA A 19 -0.52 6.84 -15.08
CA ALA A 19 -1.41 5.85 -15.66
C ALA A 19 -2.87 6.29 -15.68
N ARG A 20 -3.35 7.03 -14.66
CA ARG A 20 -4.70 7.62 -14.67
C ARG A 20 -4.82 8.73 -15.72
N ALA A 21 -3.79 9.55 -15.88
CA ALA A 21 -3.79 10.68 -16.80
C ALA A 21 -3.89 10.28 -18.28
N GLU A 22 -3.52 9.04 -18.62
CA GLU A 22 -3.70 8.47 -19.96
C GLU A 22 -5.18 8.29 -20.36
N TYR A 23 -6.12 8.37 -19.41
CA TYR A 23 -7.55 8.13 -19.64
C TYR A 23 -8.41 9.36 -19.24
N PRO A 24 -8.28 10.51 -19.93
CA PRO A 24 -8.89 11.78 -19.51
C PRO A 24 -10.42 11.81 -19.55
N ASN A 25 -11.05 10.86 -20.27
CA ASN A 25 -12.50 10.76 -20.41
C ASN A 25 -13.13 9.72 -19.48
N SER A 26 -12.32 8.97 -18.72
CA SER A 26 -12.78 7.95 -17.79
C SER A 26 -12.93 8.55 -16.39
N SER A 27 -14.01 8.21 -15.69
CA SER A 27 -14.12 8.53 -14.27
C SER A 27 -13.22 7.62 -13.43
N LEU A 28 -12.98 7.97 -12.18
CA LEU A 28 -12.30 7.06 -11.24
C LEU A 28 -13.12 5.77 -11.01
N ALA A 29 -14.44 5.78 -11.16
CA ALA A 29 -15.22 4.55 -11.07
C ALA A 29 -14.87 3.62 -12.24
N ASP A 30 -14.81 4.14 -13.47
CA ASP A 30 -14.48 3.36 -14.67
C ASP A 30 -13.05 2.79 -14.60
N LEU A 31 -12.11 3.58 -14.07
CA LEU A 31 -10.71 3.17 -13.92
C LEU A 31 -10.47 2.13 -12.82
N TYR A 32 -11.41 1.98 -11.87
CA TYR A 32 -11.27 1.09 -10.71
C TYR A 32 -12.29 -0.04 -10.68
N ASP A 33 -13.11 -0.18 -11.72
CA ASP A 33 -13.91 -1.39 -11.91
C ASP A 33 -12.97 -2.59 -12.10
N PRO A 34 -13.07 -3.65 -11.28
CA PRO A 34 -12.16 -4.81 -11.35
C PRO A 34 -12.15 -5.53 -12.70
N LEU A 35 -13.21 -5.43 -13.49
CA LEU A 35 -13.34 -6.07 -14.80
C LEU A 35 -12.77 -5.22 -15.93
N THR A 36 -12.69 -3.90 -15.74
CA THR A 36 -12.25 -2.95 -16.79
C THR A 36 -11.04 -2.11 -16.43
N MET A 37 -10.45 -2.30 -15.24
CA MET A 37 -9.25 -1.57 -14.82
C MET A 37 -8.14 -1.77 -15.87
N PRO A 38 -7.59 -0.68 -16.44
CA PRO A 38 -6.60 -0.80 -17.49
C PRO A 38 -5.31 -1.52 -17.02
N PRO A 39 -4.69 -2.38 -17.85
CA PRO A 39 -3.53 -3.16 -17.44
C PRO A 39 -2.33 -2.34 -16.96
N ASN A 40 -2.11 -1.15 -17.52
CA ASN A 40 -1.05 -0.24 -17.06
C ASN A 40 -1.32 0.28 -15.64
N LEU A 41 -2.59 0.57 -15.32
CA LEU A 41 -3.00 0.99 -13.98
C LEU A 41 -2.91 -0.16 -12.96
N VAL A 42 -3.33 -1.37 -13.33
CA VAL A 42 -3.14 -2.59 -12.51
C VAL A 42 -1.65 -2.77 -12.18
N LYS A 43 -0.79 -2.67 -13.20
CA LYS A 43 0.66 -2.80 -13.02
C LYS A 43 1.23 -1.71 -12.10
N ALA A 44 0.79 -0.46 -12.26
CA ALA A 44 1.23 0.65 -11.41
C ALA A 44 0.88 0.43 -9.94
N HIS A 45 -0.33 -0.08 -9.65
CA HIS A 45 -0.72 -0.46 -8.29
C HIS A 45 0.10 -1.62 -7.74
N ASN A 46 0.32 -2.68 -8.52
CA ASN A 46 1.16 -3.80 -8.10
C ASN A 46 2.60 -3.35 -7.75
N ASP A 47 3.13 -2.38 -8.49
CA ASP A 47 4.45 -1.80 -8.22
C ASP A 47 4.45 -0.94 -6.95
N LEU A 48 3.39 -0.16 -6.71
CA LEU A 48 3.20 0.60 -5.47
C LEU A 48 3.04 -0.31 -4.24
N ASP A 49 2.19 -1.32 -4.35
CA ASP A 49 1.96 -2.33 -3.30
C ASP A 49 3.26 -3.00 -2.87
N ARG A 50 4.13 -3.34 -3.82
CA ARG A 50 5.45 -3.92 -3.52
C ARG A 50 6.34 -2.95 -2.75
N ALA A 51 6.34 -1.66 -3.09
CA ALA A 51 7.13 -0.65 -2.38
C ALA A 51 6.62 -0.44 -0.94
N VAL A 52 5.30 -0.47 -0.75
CA VAL A 52 4.67 -0.38 0.57
C VAL A 52 4.95 -1.63 1.41
N ASP A 53 4.79 -2.83 0.85
CA ASP A 53 5.08 -4.09 1.54
C ASP A 53 6.54 -4.14 2.04
N LEU A 54 7.48 -3.72 1.20
CA LEU A 54 8.92 -3.63 1.54
C LEU A 54 9.21 -2.63 2.66
N SER A 55 8.28 -1.72 2.95
CA SER A 55 8.36 -0.78 4.07
C SER A 55 7.87 -1.38 5.39
N TYR A 56 7.02 -2.41 5.32
CA TYR A 56 6.57 -3.17 6.49
C TYR A 56 7.47 -4.36 6.80
N ARG A 57 7.99 -5.05 5.77
CA ARG A 57 8.87 -6.21 5.94
C ARG A 57 9.67 -6.50 4.67
N PRO A 58 10.83 -7.17 4.76
CA PRO A 58 11.70 -7.40 3.59
C PRO A 58 11.19 -8.47 2.60
N GLN A 59 10.15 -9.24 2.95
CA GLN A 59 9.63 -10.33 2.11
C GLN A 59 8.18 -10.07 1.69
N PRO A 60 7.80 -10.41 0.46
CA PRO A 60 6.42 -10.25 -0.01
C PRO A 60 5.45 -11.10 0.82
N PHE A 61 4.20 -10.66 0.92
CA PHE A 61 3.17 -11.46 1.53
C PHE A 61 2.75 -12.61 0.59
N PRO A 62 2.63 -13.84 1.09
CA PRO A 62 2.26 -14.99 0.27
C PRO A 62 0.75 -15.03 -0.07
N SER A 63 -0.08 -14.29 0.67
CA SER A 63 -1.50 -14.14 0.43
C SER A 63 -2.05 -12.89 1.13
N GLU A 64 -3.24 -12.43 0.72
CA GLU A 64 -3.94 -11.33 1.39
C GLU A 64 -4.24 -11.64 2.85
N SER A 65 -4.64 -12.88 3.18
CA SER A 65 -4.87 -13.28 4.58
C SER A 65 -3.61 -13.16 5.43
N LYS A 66 -2.43 -13.48 4.87
CA LYS A 66 -1.15 -13.33 5.56
C LYS A 66 -0.71 -11.87 5.68
N ARG A 67 -1.09 -11.01 4.73
CA ARG A 67 -0.94 -9.55 4.86
C ARG A 67 -1.82 -9.04 6.00
N MET A 68 -3.09 -9.48 6.07
CA MET A 68 -4.04 -9.09 7.11
C MET A 68 -3.58 -9.50 8.52
N GLU A 69 -3.18 -10.76 8.71
CA GLU A 69 -2.66 -11.30 9.97
C GLU A 69 -1.50 -10.43 10.51
N PHE A 70 -0.53 -10.12 9.65
CA PHE A 70 0.60 -9.27 10.02
C PHE A 70 0.18 -7.85 10.44
N LEU A 71 -0.79 -7.26 9.75
CA LEU A 71 -1.28 -5.91 10.08
C LEU A 71 -2.04 -5.87 11.42
N PHE A 72 -2.81 -6.92 11.73
CA PHE A 72 -3.45 -7.05 13.05
C PHE A 72 -2.43 -7.20 14.17
N ASP A 73 -1.41 -8.04 14.00
CA ASP A 73 -0.33 -8.19 14.99
C ASP A 73 0.39 -6.84 15.24
N LEU A 74 0.67 -6.08 14.18
CA LEU A 74 1.29 -4.77 14.28
C LEU A 74 0.38 -3.76 15.01
N TYR A 75 -0.91 -3.80 14.72
CA TYR A 75 -1.91 -2.96 15.37
C TYR A 75 -2.02 -3.27 16.87
N GLU A 76 -2.07 -4.56 17.25
CA GLU A 76 -2.07 -4.99 18.66
C GLU A 76 -0.82 -4.52 19.40
N GLN A 77 0.35 -4.59 18.76
CA GLN A 77 1.59 -4.06 19.33
C GLN A 77 1.47 -2.56 19.62
N TYR A 78 0.95 -1.77 18.68
CA TYR A 78 0.73 -0.33 18.89
C TYR A 78 -0.27 -0.04 20.00
N LEU A 79 -1.38 -0.79 20.08
CA LEU A 79 -2.33 -0.67 21.19
C LEU A 79 -1.68 -1.01 22.53
N SER A 80 -0.92 -2.10 22.60
CA SER A 80 -0.27 -2.54 23.84
C SER A 80 0.69 -1.46 24.37
N VAL A 81 1.46 -0.83 23.48
CA VAL A 81 2.38 0.26 23.82
C VAL A 81 1.61 1.48 24.32
N LEU A 82 0.53 1.87 23.63
CA LEU A 82 -0.30 3.01 24.01
C LEU A 82 -0.94 2.82 25.40
N PHE A 83 -1.46 1.63 25.69
CA PHE A 83 -2.10 1.34 26.97
C PHE A 83 -1.09 1.06 28.10
N ALA A 84 0.05 0.43 27.82
CA ALA A 84 1.13 0.25 28.80
C ALA A 84 1.76 1.60 29.21
N LYS A 85 1.88 2.56 28.29
CA LYS A 85 2.37 3.92 28.57
C LYS A 85 1.42 4.70 29.49
N LYS A 86 0.11 4.43 29.45
CA LYS A 86 -0.89 5.02 30.35
C LYS A 86 -0.82 4.51 31.80
N LYS A 87 -0.33 3.28 32.02
CA LYS A 87 -0.27 2.66 33.36
C LYS A 87 0.89 3.15 34.23
N LYS A 88 1.86 3.89 33.68
CA LYS A 88 2.88 4.62 34.45
C LYS A 88 2.34 6.01 34.80
N ARG A 89 1.47 6.11 35.81
CA ARG A 89 1.15 7.35 36.53
C ARG A 89 1.15 7.06 38.01
#